data_AF-A0A2H6MZ89-F1
#
_entry.id   AF-A0A2H6MZ89-F1
#
_cell.length_a   1.000
_cell.length_b   1.000
_cell.length_c   1.000
_cell.angle_alpha   90.00
_cell.angle_beta   90.00
_cell.angle_gamma   90.00
#
_symmetry.space_group_name_H-M   'P 1'
#
loop_
_entity.id
_entity.type
_entity.pdbx_description
1 polymer ?
#
loop_
_entity_poly.entity_id
_entity_poly.type
_entity_poly.pdbx_seq_one_letter_code
_entity_poly.pdbx_strand_id
1 'polypeptide(L)'
;TDPCENKKKTIDVYRTEIMNLQQALMKTATKSSVSLGGIVKYCEQFCSNDPIISGCLPSNPWISDDVDFWELNAKLVEIPTKTRVEKWALNFNELMKDPKGRQSFQLFLKKEFSGENLGFWEACEDLKYGDQSKA
;
A
#
# COMPACT_ATOMS: atom_id res chain seq x y z
N THR A 1 -9.43 -39.34 8.09
CA THR A 1 -8.11 -39.54 7.47
C THR A 1 -7.10 -39.48 8.57
N ASP A 2 -6.29 -40.53 8.77
CA ASP A 2 -5.35 -40.61 9.90
C ASP A 2 -4.20 -39.59 9.70
N PRO A 3 -4.01 -38.61 10.61
CA PRO A 3 -2.93 -37.64 10.53
C PRO A 3 -1.53 -38.25 10.68
N CYS A 4 -1.42 -39.53 11.05
CA CYS A 4 -0.16 -40.27 11.22
C CYS A 4 0.19 -41.15 9.99
N GLU A 5 -0.64 -41.16 8.94
CA GLU A 5 -0.40 -41.99 7.76
C GLU A 5 0.78 -41.44 6.94
N ASN A 6 1.95 -42.08 7.06
CA ASN A 6 3.17 -41.69 6.35
C ASN A 6 3.08 -42.08 4.86
N LYS A 7 2.38 -41.25 4.08
CA LYS A 7 2.24 -41.42 2.63
C LYS A 7 3.57 -41.11 1.97
N LYS A 8 4.16 -42.10 1.28
CA LYS A 8 5.34 -41.91 0.45
C LYS A 8 5.06 -40.82 -0.58
N LYS A 9 5.84 -39.74 -0.54
CA LYS A 9 5.79 -38.67 -1.54
C LYS A 9 6.10 -39.27 -2.92
N THR A 10 5.36 -38.84 -3.93
CA THR A 10 5.62 -39.23 -5.31
C THR A 10 6.84 -38.49 -5.86
N ILE A 11 7.42 -39.01 -6.95
CA ILE A 11 8.57 -38.38 -7.63
C ILE A 11 8.28 -36.94 -8.04
N ASP A 12 7.05 -36.64 -8.48
CA ASP A 12 6.68 -35.29 -8.91
C ASP A 12 6.60 -34.29 -7.75
N VAL A 13 6.23 -34.75 -6.55
CA VAL A 13 6.30 -33.93 -5.33
C VAL A 13 7.74 -33.55 -5.04
N TYR A 14 8.67 -34.50 -5.13
CA TYR A 14 10.09 -34.23 -4.92
C TYR A 14 10.68 -33.29 -5.98
N ARG A 15 10.30 -33.45 -7.25
CA ARG A 15 10.72 -32.53 -8.33
C ARG A 15 10.27 -31.10 -8.04
N THR A 16 9.00 -30.92 -7.65
CA THR A 16 8.44 -29.62 -7.29
C THR A 16 9.14 -29.01 -6.07
N GLU A 17 9.40 -29.81 -5.04
CA GLU A 17 10.11 -29.38 -3.83
C GLU A 17 11.55 -28.92 -4.14
N ILE A 18 12.27 -29.66 -4.99
CA ILE A 18 13.61 -29.28 -5.46
C ILE A 18 13.55 -27.95 -6.22
N MET A 19 12.61 -27.80 -7.15
CA MET A 19 12.44 -26.54 -7.90
C MET A 19 12.14 -25.36 -6.97
N ASN A 20 11.25 -25.54 -5.99
CA ASN A 20 10.90 -24.50 -5.02
C ASN A 20 12.10 -24.10 -4.14
N LEU A 21 12.89 -25.08 -3.68
CA LEU A 21 14.08 -24.83 -2.87
C LEU A 21 15.17 -24.13 -3.69
N GLN A 22 15.39 -24.56 -4.94
CA GLN A 22 16.32 -23.88 -5.86
C GLN A 22 15.90 -22.42 -6.07
N GLN A 23 14.62 -22.15 -6.29
CA GLN A 23 14.10 -20.79 -6.40
C GLN A 23 14.24 -19.98 -5.10
N ALA A 24 14.01 -20.61 -3.94
CA ALA A 24 14.13 -19.95 -2.64
C ALA A 24 15.58 -19.55 -2.33
N LEU A 25 16.56 -20.39 -2.68
CA LEU A 25 17.98 -20.10 -2.52
C LEU A 25 18.45 -18.90 -3.35
N MET A 26 17.77 -18.58 -4.46
CA MET A 26 18.08 -17.41 -5.29
C MET A 26 17.51 -16.10 -4.72
N LYS A 27 16.66 -16.15 -3.69
CA LYS A 27 16.05 -14.95 -3.09
C LYS A 27 17.00 -14.34 -2.06
N THR A 28 17.35 -13.07 -2.24
CA THR A 28 18.09 -12.31 -1.23
C THR A 28 17.21 -12.04 -0.01
N ALA A 29 17.75 -12.29 1.18
CA ALA A 29 17.09 -11.99 2.45
C ALA A 29 17.78 -10.84 3.19
N THR A 30 16.99 -10.02 3.88
CA THR A 30 17.48 -9.01 4.82
C THR A 30 17.50 -9.55 6.24
N LYS A 31 18.34 -8.99 7.11
CA LYS A 31 18.36 -9.35 8.54
C LYS A 31 17.03 -9.03 9.20
N SER A 32 16.58 -9.86 10.14
CA SER A 32 15.36 -9.63 10.91
C SER A 32 15.35 -8.29 11.65
N SER A 33 16.50 -7.82 12.13
CA SER A 33 16.61 -6.50 12.78
C SER A 33 16.27 -5.34 11.84
N VAL A 34 16.55 -5.48 10.53
CA VAL A 34 16.23 -4.48 9.52
C VAL A 34 14.75 -4.52 9.17
N SER A 35 14.21 -5.71 8.86
CA SER A 35 12.81 -5.84 8.45
C SER A 35 11.84 -5.55 9.60
N LEU A 36 12.07 -6.10 10.79
CA LEU A 36 11.24 -5.84 11.97
C LEU A 36 11.36 -4.38 12.42
N GLY A 37 12.55 -3.78 12.36
CA GLY A 37 12.73 -2.36 12.64
C GLY A 37 11.92 -1.47 11.69
N GLY A 38 11.87 -1.82 10.40
CA GLY A 38 11.02 -1.13 9.42
C GLY A 38 9.53 -1.25 9.73
N ILE A 39 9.07 -2.43 10.15
CA ILE A 39 7.66 -2.66 10.53
C ILE A 39 7.28 -1.81 11.75
N VAL A 40 8.10 -1.84 12.81
CA VAL A 40 7.85 -1.05 14.02
C VAL A 40 7.77 0.44 13.70
N LYS A 41 8.75 0.95 12.94
CA LYS A 41 8.77 2.35 12.51
C LYS A 41 7.51 2.71 11.70
N TYR A 42 7.06 1.82 10.81
CA TYR A 42 5.84 2.03 10.04
C TYR A 42 4.62 2.15 10.96
N CYS A 43 4.45 1.22 11.91
CA CYS A 43 3.34 1.29 12.86
C CYS A 43 3.35 2.58 13.68
N GLU A 44 4.52 3.02 14.16
CA GLU A 44 4.67 4.27 14.90
C GLU A 44 4.31 5.50 14.07
N GLN A 45 4.76 5.54 12.81
CA GLN A 45 4.48 6.65 11.89
C GLN A 45 2.99 6.81 11.57
N PHE A 46 2.25 5.71 11.48
CA PHE A 46 0.83 5.71 11.08
C PHE A 46 -0.14 5.64 12.27
N CYS A 47 0.36 5.49 13.50
CA CYS A 47 -0.46 5.34 14.71
C CYS A 47 -1.45 6.50 14.91
N SER A 48 -1.02 7.75 14.65
CA SER A 48 -1.89 8.93 14.75
C SER A 48 -2.97 9.01 13.66
N ASN A 49 -2.79 8.27 12.56
CA ASN A 49 -3.76 8.19 11.47
C ASN A 49 -4.74 7.02 11.64
N ASP A 50 -4.54 6.16 12.64
CA ASP A 50 -5.41 5.01 12.92
C ASP A 50 -6.61 5.45 13.80
N PRO A 51 -7.84 5.44 13.26
CA PRO A 51 -9.02 5.88 14.01
C PRO A 51 -9.40 4.96 15.18
N ILE A 52 -8.92 3.71 15.21
CA ILE A 52 -9.16 2.75 16.29
C ILE A 52 -8.22 3.05 17.47
N ILE A 53 -6.96 3.38 17.19
CA ILE A 53 -5.94 3.60 18.22
C ILE A 53 -5.97 5.04 18.75
N SER A 54 -6.01 6.02 17.85
CA SER A 54 -5.86 7.44 18.19
C SER A 54 -7.16 8.24 18.09
N GLY A 55 -8.25 7.63 17.64
CA GLY A 55 -9.49 8.32 17.31
C GLY A 55 -9.38 9.15 16.03
N CYS A 56 -10.45 9.87 15.70
CA CYS A 56 -10.47 10.79 14.57
C CYS A 56 -11.31 12.02 14.87
N LEU A 57 -11.04 13.10 14.14
CA LEU A 57 -11.73 14.39 14.27
C LEU A 57 -12.66 14.63 13.06
N PRO A 58 -13.86 15.21 13.25
CA PRO A 58 -14.38 15.73 14.53
C PRO A 58 -14.81 14.62 15.50
N SER A 59 -15.30 13.51 14.99
CA SER A 59 -15.66 12.32 15.77
C SER A 59 -15.62 11.06 14.89
N ASN A 60 -15.67 9.88 15.50
CA ASN A 60 -15.76 8.61 14.77
C ASN A 60 -17.23 8.36 14.36
N PRO A 61 -17.56 8.31 13.04
CA PRO A 61 -18.94 8.18 12.58
C PRO A 61 -19.67 6.95 13.12
N TRP A 62 -18.95 5.87 13.40
CA TRP A 62 -19.53 4.63 13.92
C TRP A 62 -19.91 4.70 15.41
N ILE A 63 -19.51 5.76 16.11
CA ILE A 63 -19.76 5.99 17.54
C ILE A 63 -20.72 7.14 17.75
N SER A 64 -20.57 8.22 16.98
CA SER A 64 -21.33 9.47 17.14
C SER A 64 -22.53 9.60 16.19
N ASP A 65 -22.66 8.71 15.20
CA ASP A 65 -23.61 8.82 14.08
C ASP A 65 -23.48 10.13 13.27
N ASP A 66 -22.31 10.79 13.36
CA ASP A 66 -21.94 11.99 12.63
C ASP A 66 -21.07 11.64 11.41
N VAL A 67 -21.48 12.05 10.21
CA VAL A 67 -20.83 11.72 8.94
C VAL A 67 -19.74 12.72 8.53
N ASP A 68 -19.53 13.81 9.27
CA ASP A 68 -18.59 14.89 8.94
C ASP A 68 -17.18 14.38 8.64
N PHE A 69 -16.70 13.37 9.38
CA PHE A 69 -15.38 12.77 9.13
C PHE A 69 -15.26 12.21 7.71
N TRP A 70 -16.31 11.57 7.17
CA TRP A 70 -16.30 11.04 5.81
C TRP A 70 -16.38 12.14 4.76
N GLU A 71 -17.19 13.18 5.00
CA GLU A 71 -17.33 14.32 4.09
C GLU A 71 -16.01 15.08 3.96
N LEU A 72 -15.38 15.40 5.10
CA LEU A 72 -14.07 16.08 5.16
C LEU A 72 -12.95 15.27 4.51
N ASN A 73 -13.06 13.93 4.51
CA ASN A 73 -12.05 13.03 3.92
C ASN A 73 -12.49 12.46 2.56
N ALA A 74 -13.54 12.99 1.92
CA ALA A 74 -14.00 12.54 0.62
C ALA A 74 -12.87 12.57 -0.42
N LYS A 75 -12.85 11.59 -1.34
CA LYS A 75 -11.71 11.38 -2.26
C LYS A 75 -11.30 12.62 -3.04
N LEU A 76 -12.29 13.39 -3.51
CA LEU A 76 -12.13 14.61 -4.32
C LEU A 76 -12.57 15.87 -3.57
N VAL A 77 -12.49 15.87 -2.23
CA VAL A 77 -12.75 17.07 -1.42
C VAL A 77 -11.91 18.25 -1.93
N GLU A 78 -12.50 19.45 -1.92
CA GLU A 78 -11.85 20.66 -2.44
C GLU A 78 -10.54 20.95 -1.67
N ILE A 79 -10.63 20.94 -0.34
CA ILE A 79 -9.53 21.23 0.58
C ILE A 79 -9.30 19.99 1.46
N PRO A 80 -8.20 19.25 1.26
CA PRO A 80 -7.83 18.13 2.11
C PRO A 80 -7.54 18.58 3.55
N THR A 81 -7.86 17.74 4.53
CA THR A 81 -7.52 17.98 5.94
C THR A 81 -6.01 18.03 6.15
N LYS A 82 -5.56 18.75 7.19
CA LYS A 82 -4.14 18.84 7.55
C LYS A 82 -3.50 17.46 7.71
N THR A 83 -4.16 16.58 8.46
CA THR A 83 -3.70 15.20 8.71
C THR A 83 -3.56 14.38 7.42
N ARG A 84 -4.47 14.57 6.46
CA ARG A 84 -4.39 13.91 5.14
C ARG A 84 -3.19 14.39 4.33
N VAL A 85 -2.89 15.69 4.35
CA VAL A 85 -1.71 16.26 3.66
C VAL A 85 -0.41 15.83 4.33
N GLU A 86 -0.36 15.83 5.66
CA GLU A 86 0.81 15.34 6.42
C GLU A 86 1.13 13.88 6.11
N LYS A 87 0.09 13.06 5.88
CA LYS A 87 0.23 11.65 5.49
C LYS A 87 1.00 11.49 4.17
N TRP A 88 0.84 12.40 3.21
CA TRP A 88 1.58 12.35 1.94
C TRP A 88 3.09 12.43 2.12
N ALA A 89 3.56 13.09 3.18
CA ALA A 89 4.98 13.22 3.49
C ALA A 89 5.57 11.97 4.15
N LEU A 90 4.76 11.02 4.62
CA LEU A 90 5.25 9.80 5.27
C LEU A 90 6.02 8.92 4.29
N ASN A 91 5.49 8.75 3.07
CA ASN A 91 6.19 8.09 1.97
C ASN A 91 5.51 8.41 0.62
N PHE A 92 6.26 8.20 -0.47
CA PHE A 92 5.80 8.51 -1.82
C PHE A 92 4.51 7.77 -2.23
N ASN A 93 4.30 6.56 -1.71
CA ASN A 93 3.12 5.76 -2.03
C ASN A 93 1.84 6.35 -1.42
N GLU A 94 1.89 6.98 -0.24
CA GLU A 94 0.74 7.71 0.31
C GLU A 94 0.37 8.93 -0.53
N LEU A 95 1.37 9.67 -1.04
CA LEU A 95 1.14 10.76 -1.99
C LEU A 95 0.50 10.25 -3.29
N MET A 96 1.01 9.14 -3.83
CA MET A 96 0.58 8.59 -5.12
C MET A 96 -0.77 7.88 -5.08
N LYS A 97 -1.18 7.33 -3.93
CA LYS A 97 -2.49 6.70 -3.77
C LYS A 97 -3.62 7.71 -3.58
N ASP A 98 -3.30 8.90 -3.10
CA ASP A 98 -4.29 9.95 -2.88
C ASP A 98 -4.54 10.74 -4.18
N PRO A 99 -5.80 10.82 -4.70
CA PRO A 99 -6.09 11.61 -5.89
C PRO A 99 -5.71 13.10 -5.77
N LYS A 100 -5.89 13.70 -4.60
CA LYS A 100 -5.51 15.10 -4.33
C LYS A 100 -4.00 15.24 -4.16
N GLY A 101 -3.34 14.22 -3.58
CA GLY A 101 -1.89 14.12 -3.51
C GLY A 101 -1.25 14.08 -4.90
N ARG A 102 -1.70 13.16 -5.76
CA ARG A 102 -1.28 13.09 -7.17
C ARG A 102 -1.53 14.37 -7.94
N GLN A 103 -2.71 14.99 -7.78
CA GLN A 103 -3.01 16.26 -8.43
C GLN A 103 -1.99 17.34 -8.02
N SER A 104 -1.70 17.46 -6.73
CA SER A 104 -0.70 18.40 -6.22
C SER A 104 0.71 18.10 -6.75
N PHE A 105 1.10 16.81 -6.78
CA PHE A 105 2.40 16.38 -7.29
C PHE A 105 2.55 16.64 -8.80
N GLN A 106 1.50 16.39 -9.58
CA GLN A 106 1.48 16.69 -11.00
C GLN A 106 1.63 18.20 -11.28
N LEU A 107 1.00 19.05 -10.48
CA LEU A 107 1.18 20.50 -10.58
C LEU A 107 2.63 20.91 -10.28
N PHE A 108 3.24 20.30 -9.26
CA PHE A 108 4.66 20.50 -8.95
C PHE A 108 5.56 20.08 -10.11
N LEU A 109 5.38 18.88 -10.67
CA LEU A 109 6.19 18.40 -11.79
C LEU A 109 6.01 19.23 -13.06
N LYS A 110 4.80 19.69 -13.36
CA LYS A 110 4.54 20.60 -14.50
C LYS A 110 5.30 21.90 -14.36
N LYS A 111 5.41 22.45 -13.15
CA LYS A 111 6.18 23.67 -12.88
C LYS A 111 7.67 23.47 -13.14
N GLU A 112 8.18 22.27 -12.87
CA GLU A 112 9.57 21.85 -13.09
C GLU A 112 9.79 21.17 -14.45
N PHE A 113 8.84 21.31 -15.40
CA PHE A 113 8.92 20.72 -16.75
C PHE A 113 9.25 19.20 -16.76
N SER A 114 8.69 18.45 -15.80
CA SER A 114 8.96 17.00 -15.60
C SER A 114 7.68 16.16 -15.44
N GLY A 115 6.53 16.70 -15.87
CA GLY A 115 5.22 16.06 -15.73
C GLY A 115 5.03 14.80 -16.57
N GLU A 116 5.88 14.58 -17.57
CA GLU A 116 5.89 13.39 -18.43
C GLU A 116 6.21 12.10 -17.64
N ASN A 117 7.00 12.20 -16.56
CA ASN A 117 7.35 11.05 -15.73
C ASN A 117 6.12 10.44 -15.05
N LEU A 118 5.25 11.30 -14.48
CA LEU A 118 4.02 10.85 -13.85
C LEU A 118 3.02 10.35 -14.91
N GLY A 119 2.90 11.03 -16.05
CA GLY A 119 2.03 10.59 -17.14
C GLY A 119 2.40 9.21 -17.69
N PHE A 120 3.71 8.91 -17.81
CA PHE A 120 4.18 7.59 -18.20
C PHE A 120 3.84 6.51 -17.16
N TRP A 121 4.01 6.82 -15.87
CA TRP A 121 3.66 5.90 -14.79
C TRP A 121 2.15 5.59 -14.78
N GLU A 122 1.29 6.60 -14.95
CA GLU A 122 -0.17 6.43 -15.02
C GLU A 122 -0.58 5.55 -16.20
N ALA A 123 0.00 5.77 -17.39
CA ALA A 123 -0.25 4.93 -18.56
C ALA A 123 0.18 3.47 -18.34
N CYS A 124 1.30 3.24 -17.63
CA CYS A 124 1.73 1.89 -17.27
C CYS A 124 0.76 1.19 -16.30
N GLU A 125 0.25 1.91 -15.31
CA GLU A 125 -0.73 1.37 -14.35
C GLU A 125 -2.05 1.01 -15.04
N ASP A 126 -2.53 1.87 -15.95
CA ASP A 126 -3.72 1.61 -16.75
C ASP A 126 -3.54 0.41 -17.69
N LEU A 127 -2.37 0.23 -18.30
CA LEU A 127 -2.09 -0.95 -19.12
C LEU A 127 -2.10 -2.23 -18.28
N LYS A 128 -1.53 -2.18 -17.06
CA LYS A 128 -1.39 -3.36 -16.19
C LYS A 128 -2.72 -3.79 -15.56
N TYR A 129 -3.61 -2.85 -15.21
CA TYR A 129 -4.85 -3.15 -14.48
C TYR A 129 -6.14 -2.75 -15.21
N GLY A 130 -6.03 -2.12 -16.37
CA GLY A 130 -7.16 -1.77 -17.22
C GLY A 130 -7.73 -2.98 -17.96
N ASP A 131 -8.73 -2.75 -18.81
CA ASP A 131 -9.47 -3.84 -19.45
C ASP A 131 -8.63 -4.70 -20.39
N GLN A 132 -7.51 -4.18 -20.88
CA GLN A 132 -6.56 -4.92 -21.71
C GLN A 132 -5.84 -6.06 -20.96
N SER A 133 -5.71 -5.99 -19.62
CA SER A 133 -5.05 -7.03 -18.83
C SER A 133 -5.97 -8.18 -18.39
N LYS A 134 -7.28 -8.05 -18.66
CA LYS A 134 -8.30 -9.08 -18.38
C LYS A 134 -8.53 -10.00 -19.57
N ALA A 135 -7.86 -9.76 -20.70
CA ALA A 135 -7.93 -10.56 -21.92
C ALA A 135 -6.96 -11.74 -21.90
#